data_AF-A0A3C1I613-F1
#
_entry.id   AF-A0A3C1I613-F1
#
_cell.length_a   1.000
_cell.length_b   1.000
_cell.length_c   1.000
_cell.angle_alpha   90.00
_cell.angle_beta   90.00
_cell.angle_gamma   90.00
#
_symmetry.space_group_name_H-M   'P 1'
#
loop_
_entity.id
_entity.type
_entity.pdbx_description
1 polymer ?
#
loop_
_entity_poly.entity_id
_entity_poly.type
_entity_poly.pdbx_seq_one_letter_code
_entity_poly.pdbx_strand_id
1 'polypeptide(L)'
;MKVLSVTGYKPREINIFKENDPKIAIIKAAIKKRLIGFIEEGLEWILLSGQMGVELWTAEVALELKEQYDIQIALIPPFENQDERWPEDLKFKYEELTMVVDFYQPLYKGEYKGPFQFRAKNKWLVEKSDGCLILIDEEYPGSNRFFYEEAKKANKDYPIFLITPMDLDDMVEELRMDDPDYWN
;
A
#
# COMPACT_ATOMS: atom_id res chain seq x y z
N MET A 1 15.65 -1.10 8.87
CA MET A 1 15.22 -1.09 7.45
C MET A 1 14.79 0.33 7.15
N LYS A 2 15.33 1.03 6.14
CA LYS A 2 15.04 2.46 5.93
C LYS A 2 13.94 2.71 4.91
N VAL A 3 13.80 1.83 3.91
CA VAL A 3 12.86 2.01 2.81
C VAL A 3 11.95 0.79 2.71
N LEU A 4 10.63 0.96 2.80
CA LEU A 4 9.65 -0.12 2.76
C LEU A 4 8.70 0.07 1.58
N SER A 5 8.62 -0.91 0.68
CA SER A 5 7.53 -0.93 -0.30
C SER A 5 6.26 -1.50 0.32
N VAL A 6 5.13 -0.85 0.15
CA VAL A 6 3.84 -1.39 0.62
C VAL A 6 2.91 -1.62 -0.56
N THR A 7 2.26 -2.78 -0.60
CA THR A 7 1.28 -3.11 -1.64
C THR A 7 0.22 -4.09 -1.11
N GLY A 8 -0.80 -4.39 -1.90
CA GLY A 8 -1.89 -5.27 -1.48
C GLY A 8 -3.11 -5.15 -2.37
N TYR A 9 -4.20 -5.80 -1.97
CA TYR A 9 -5.39 -5.94 -2.79
C TYR A 9 -5.98 -4.62 -3.29
N LYS A 10 -6.45 -4.66 -4.54
CA LYS A 10 -7.40 -3.67 -5.06
C LYS A 10 -8.76 -3.89 -4.39
N PRO A 11 -9.61 -2.86 -4.26
CA PRO A 11 -10.88 -2.97 -3.53
C PRO A 11 -11.76 -4.14 -4.01
N ARG A 12 -11.86 -4.34 -5.33
CA ARG A 12 -12.66 -5.42 -5.93
C ARG A 12 -12.16 -6.83 -5.60
N GLU A 13 -10.88 -7.01 -5.32
CA GLU A 13 -10.30 -8.32 -4.98
C GLU A 13 -10.71 -8.79 -3.58
N ILE A 14 -11.11 -7.85 -2.71
CA ILE A 14 -11.57 -8.10 -1.34
C ILE A 14 -13.03 -7.66 -1.12
N ASN A 15 -13.80 -7.55 -2.21
CA ASN A 15 -15.22 -7.19 -2.22
C ASN A 15 -15.55 -5.85 -1.55
N ILE A 16 -14.65 -4.87 -1.63
CA ILE A 16 -14.87 -3.48 -1.19
C ILE A 16 -15.24 -2.65 -2.41
N PHE A 17 -16.43 -2.04 -2.37
CA PHE A 17 -16.98 -1.27 -3.49
C PHE A 17 -17.27 0.20 -3.17
N LYS A 18 -17.22 0.56 -1.88
CA LYS A 18 -17.51 1.91 -1.39
C LYS A 18 -16.41 2.35 -0.44
N GLU A 19 -16.17 3.65 -0.37
CA GLU A 19 -15.12 4.22 0.49
C GLU A 19 -15.48 4.22 1.97
N ASN A 20 -16.76 4.12 2.31
CA ASN A 20 -17.23 4.00 3.68
C ASN A 20 -17.39 2.55 4.14
N ASP A 21 -16.79 1.60 3.42
CA ASP A 21 -16.81 0.20 3.83
C ASP A 21 -16.04 0.03 5.15
N PRO A 22 -16.64 -0.56 6.19
CA PRO A 22 -16.01 -0.71 7.49
C PRO A 22 -14.70 -1.52 7.46
N LYS A 23 -14.53 -2.41 6.46
CA LYS A 23 -13.27 -3.16 6.30
C LYS A 23 -12.08 -2.26 6.03
N ILE A 24 -12.29 -1.09 5.43
CA ILE A 24 -11.21 -0.12 5.17
C ILE A 24 -10.61 0.35 6.48
N ALA A 25 -11.44 0.62 7.51
CA ALA A 25 -10.96 1.05 8.81
C ALA A 25 -10.08 -0.02 9.48
N ILE A 26 -10.49 -1.29 9.41
CA ILE A 26 -9.72 -2.42 9.94
C ILE A 26 -8.39 -2.57 9.21
N ILE A 27 -8.39 -2.49 7.87
CA ILE A 27 -7.18 -2.56 7.05
C ILE A 27 -6.23 -1.42 7.39
N LYS A 28 -6.74 -0.19 7.51
CA LYS A 28 -5.94 0.97 7.92
C LYS A 28 -5.34 0.80 9.31
N ALA A 29 -6.10 0.28 10.27
CA ALA A 29 -5.60 0.02 11.63
C ALA A 29 -4.46 -1.02 11.61
N ALA A 30 -4.61 -2.11 10.87
CA ALA A 30 -3.57 -3.11 10.69
C ALA A 30 -2.31 -2.52 10.03
N ILE A 31 -2.47 -1.75 8.95
CA ILE A 31 -1.34 -1.06 8.29
C ILE A 31 -0.66 -0.10 9.27
N LYS A 32 -1.42 0.72 9.99
CA LYS A 32 -0.92 1.71 10.96
C LYS A 32 -0.08 1.04 12.04
N LYS A 33 -0.58 -0.03 12.65
CA LYS A 33 0.15 -0.81 13.67
C LYS A 33 1.48 -1.33 13.14
N ARG A 34 1.51 -1.86 11.91
CA ARG A 34 2.74 -2.36 11.27
C ARG A 34 3.71 -1.24 10.94
N LEU A 35 3.23 -0.14 10.37
CA LEU A 35 4.06 1.01 10.04
C LEU A 35 4.70 1.64 11.27
N ILE A 36 3.96 1.80 12.38
CA ILE A 36 4.52 2.31 13.64
C ILE A 36 5.68 1.44 14.11
N GLY A 37 5.50 0.11 14.14
CA GLY A 37 6.59 -0.79 14.53
C GLY A 37 7.83 -0.64 13.63
N PHE A 38 7.64 -0.52 12.32
CA PHE A 38 8.77 -0.28 11.41
C PHE A 38 9.42 1.08 11.60
N ILE A 39 8.65 2.14 11.87
CA ILE A 39 9.14 3.49 12.15
C ILE A 39 10.00 3.49 13.42
N GLU A 40 9.55 2.83 14.48
CA GLU A 40 10.32 2.68 15.73
C GLU A 40 11.62 1.90 15.52
N GLU A 41 11.67 1.00 14.52
CA GLU A 41 12.87 0.29 14.06
C GLU A 41 13.70 1.06 13.02
N GLY A 42 13.36 2.32 12.73
CA GLY A 42 14.12 3.23 11.87
C GLY A 42 13.69 3.27 10.40
N LEU A 43 12.41 3.01 10.09
CA LEU A 43 11.84 3.26 8.78
C LEU A 43 11.78 4.77 8.47
N GLU A 44 12.26 5.17 7.29
CA GLU A 44 12.32 6.56 6.84
C GLU A 44 11.42 6.81 5.61
N TRP A 45 11.25 5.81 4.74
CA TRP A 45 10.50 5.95 3.48
C TRP A 45 9.50 4.82 3.24
N ILE A 46 8.28 5.20 2.87
CA ILE A 46 7.24 4.32 2.36
C ILE A 46 7.16 4.50 0.83
N LEU A 47 7.36 3.42 0.09
CA LEU A 47 7.31 3.39 -1.38
C LEU A 47 6.01 2.74 -1.85
N LEU A 48 5.27 3.47 -2.67
CA LEU A 48 3.99 3.05 -3.24
C LEU A 48 4.02 3.23 -4.75
N SER A 49 3.23 2.44 -5.49
CA SER A 49 2.96 2.73 -6.90
C SER A 49 1.71 3.56 -7.14
N GLY A 50 0.92 3.77 -6.09
CA GLY A 50 -0.31 4.55 -6.17
C GLY A 50 -1.44 3.79 -6.83
N GLN A 51 -1.52 2.47 -6.59
CA GLN A 51 -2.64 1.66 -7.05
C GLN A 51 -3.85 1.80 -6.11
N MET A 52 -5.07 1.79 -6.67
CA MET A 52 -6.31 1.76 -5.88
C MET A 52 -6.31 0.64 -4.82
N GLY A 53 -6.89 0.92 -3.65
CA GLY A 53 -6.99 -0.04 -2.54
C GLY A 53 -5.88 0.16 -1.52
N VAL A 54 -5.20 -0.92 -1.16
CA VAL A 54 -4.24 -0.95 -0.04
C VAL A 54 -3.16 0.11 -0.15
N GLU A 55 -2.64 0.41 -1.35
CA GLU A 55 -1.59 1.43 -1.49
C GLU A 55 -2.11 2.84 -1.20
N LEU A 56 -3.31 3.21 -1.66
CA LEU A 56 -3.90 4.52 -1.33
C LEU A 56 -4.25 4.62 0.16
N TRP A 57 -4.81 3.55 0.75
CA TRP A 57 -5.10 3.53 2.19
C TRP A 57 -3.82 3.63 3.03
N THR A 58 -2.73 3.01 2.56
CA THR A 58 -1.41 3.14 3.19
C THR A 58 -0.93 4.58 3.11
N ALA A 59 -1.12 5.26 1.98
CA ALA A 59 -0.73 6.65 1.83
C ALA A 59 -1.50 7.57 2.80
N GLU A 60 -2.81 7.37 2.94
CA GLU A 60 -3.64 8.09 3.91
C GLU A 60 -3.14 7.86 5.36
N VAL A 61 -2.89 6.60 5.74
CA VAL A 61 -2.33 6.27 7.07
C VAL A 61 -0.95 6.88 7.27
N ALA A 62 -0.08 6.84 6.26
CA ALA A 62 1.25 7.40 6.35
C ALA A 62 1.20 8.93 6.51
N LEU A 63 0.29 9.63 5.80
CA LEU A 63 0.09 11.07 5.96
C LEU A 63 -0.36 11.44 7.37
N GLU A 64 -1.24 10.65 7.99
CA GLU A 64 -1.60 10.83 9.41
C GLU A 64 -0.39 10.64 10.33
N LEU A 65 0.42 9.60 10.09
CA LEU A 65 1.61 9.31 10.90
C LEU A 65 2.68 10.40 10.78
N LYS A 66 2.75 11.13 9.66
CA LYS A 66 3.69 12.25 9.48
C LYS A 66 3.49 13.40 10.47
N GLU A 67 2.32 13.51 11.10
CA GLU A 67 2.12 14.51 12.16
C GLU A 67 2.94 14.22 13.43
N GLN A 68 3.35 12.96 13.62
CA GLN A 68 4.03 12.48 14.83
C GLN A 68 5.41 11.89 14.56
N TYR A 69 5.65 11.41 13.34
CA TYR A 69 6.86 10.69 12.95
C TYR A 69 7.50 11.32 11.71
N ASP A 70 8.83 11.30 11.66
CA ASP A 70 9.61 11.75 10.50
C ASP A 70 9.66 10.64 9.43
N ILE A 71 8.52 10.43 8.77
CA ILE A 71 8.36 9.44 7.69
C ILE A 71 8.08 10.14 6.37
N GLN A 72 8.65 9.64 5.28
CA GLN A 72 8.49 10.18 3.94
C GLN A 72 7.74 9.20 3.04
N ILE A 73 6.98 9.73 2.08
CA ILE A 73 6.15 8.95 1.16
C ILE A 73 6.63 9.20 -0.27
N ALA A 74 6.96 8.14 -0.99
CA ALA A 74 7.28 8.18 -2.41
C ALA A 74 6.22 7.43 -3.22
N LEU A 75 5.65 8.12 -4.19
CA LEU A 75 4.65 7.60 -5.12
C LEU A 75 5.25 7.45 -6.52
N ILE A 76 5.38 6.19 -6.96
CA ILE A 76 6.10 5.79 -8.17
C ILE A 76 5.16 5.03 -9.13
N PRO A 77 4.27 5.75 -9.84
CA PRO A 77 3.38 5.14 -10.81
C PRO A 77 4.13 4.39 -11.92
N PRO A 78 3.54 3.34 -12.50
CA PRO A 78 4.10 2.68 -13.67
C PRO A 78 4.11 3.60 -14.91
N PHE A 79 3.18 4.55 -15.01
CA PHE A 79 3.06 5.50 -16.12
C PHE A 79 2.17 6.70 -15.72
N GLU A 80 2.14 7.74 -16.54
CA GLU A 80 1.29 8.93 -16.33
C GLU A 80 -0.19 8.58 -16.52
N ASN A 81 -1.09 9.26 -15.80
CA ASN A 81 -2.55 9.08 -15.90
C ASN A 81 -3.03 7.64 -15.63
N GLN A 82 -2.40 6.92 -14.68
CA GLN A 82 -2.80 5.54 -14.35
C GLN A 82 -4.24 5.40 -13.82
N ASP A 83 -4.79 6.51 -13.36
CA ASP A 83 -6.10 6.70 -12.77
C ASP A 83 -7.18 7.12 -13.79
N GLU A 84 -6.84 7.29 -15.08
CA GLU A 84 -7.76 7.77 -16.13
C GLU A 84 -9.12 7.04 -16.16
N ARG A 85 -9.13 5.74 -15.82
CA ARG A 85 -10.34 4.89 -15.84
C ARG A 85 -10.97 4.66 -14.47
N TRP A 86 -10.55 5.38 -13.44
CA TRP A 86 -11.07 5.23 -12.08
C TRP A 86 -12.35 6.05 -11.89
N PRO A 87 -13.16 5.74 -10.86
CA PRO A 87 -14.23 6.63 -10.42
C PRO A 87 -13.71 8.03 -10.07
N GLU A 88 -14.51 9.07 -10.31
CA GLU A 88 -14.12 10.49 -10.15
C GLU A 88 -13.59 10.79 -8.74
N ASP A 89 -14.28 10.32 -7.70
CA ASP A 89 -13.88 10.53 -6.31
C ASP A 89 -12.48 9.97 -6.01
N LEU A 90 -12.14 8.83 -6.61
CA LEU A 90 -10.82 8.21 -6.45
C LEU A 90 -9.74 8.91 -7.28
N LYS A 91 -10.09 9.47 -8.43
CA LYS A 91 -9.16 10.31 -9.21
C LYS A 91 -8.79 11.55 -8.43
N PHE A 92 -9.78 12.25 -7.89
CA PHE A 92 -9.57 13.45 -7.09
C PHE A 92 -8.64 13.17 -5.90
N LYS A 93 -8.89 12.11 -5.14
CA LYS A 93 -8.01 11.68 -4.04
C LYS A 93 -6.60 11.34 -4.49
N TYR A 94 -6.47 10.64 -5.62
CA TYR A 94 -5.16 10.29 -6.16
C TYR A 94 -4.39 11.53 -6.61
N GLU A 95 -5.04 12.48 -7.29
CA GLU A 95 -4.47 13.77 -7.68
C GLU A 95 -4.02 14.57 -6.46
N GLU A 96 -4.86 14.73 -5.44
CA GLU A 96 -4.48 15.36 -4.17
C GLU A 96 -3.26 14.69 -3.55
N LEU A 97 -3.26 13.34 -3.53
CA LEU A 97 -2.13 12.58 -3.00
C LEU A 97 -0.83 12.91 -3.75
N THR A 98 -0.86 13.00 -5.08
CA THR A 98 0.35 13.33 -5.87
C THR A 98 0.95 14.69 -5.52
N MET A 99 0.16 15.61 -4.97
CA MET A 99 0.60 16.95 -4.59
C MET A 99 1.18 17.03 -3.17
N VAL A 100 0.79 16.12 -2.28
CA VAL A 100 1.17 16.17 -0.85
C VAL A 100 2.24 15.15 -0.43
N VAL A 101 2.50 14.14 -1.26
CA VAL A 101 3.61 13.18 -1.02
C VAL A 101 4.98 13.85 -1.19
N ASP A 102 5.99 13.36 -0.49
CA ASP A 102 7.35 13.92 -0.52
C ASP A 102 8.04 13.73 -1.87
N PHE A 103 7.67 12.68 -2.60
CA PHE A 103 8.21 12.40 -3.92
C PHE A 103 7.16 11.76 -4.81
N TYR A 104 6.97 12.33 -6.01
CA TYR A 104 6.10 11.77 -7.03
C TYR A 104 6.84 11.71 -8.38
N GLN A 105 6.99 10.51 -8.94
CA GLN A 105 7.57 10.36 -10.27
C GLN A 105 7.11 9.08 -10.98
N PRO A 106 6.33 9.18 -12.07
CA PRO A 106 6.04 8.04 -12.93
C PRO A 106 7.30 7.45 -13.60
N LEU A 107 7.37 6.13 -13.70
CA LEU A 107 8.51 5.44 -14.34
C LEU A 107 8.57 5.62 -15.85
N TYR A 108 7.40 5.71 -16.50
CA TYR A 108 7.27 5.94 -17.93
C TYR A 108 6.46 7.20 -18.19
N LYS A 109 6.93 8.01 -19.13
CA LYS A 109 6.16 9.16 -19.66
C LYS A 109 5.10 8.70 -20.65
N GLY A 110 3.94 9.34 -20.61
CA GLY A 110 2.75 9.00 -21.41
C GLY A 110 1.96 7.82 -20.84
N GLU A 111 0.99 7.38 -21.64
CA GLU A 111 -0.04 6.42 -21.25
C GLU A 111 0.45 4.95 -21.15
N TYR A 112 -0.49 4.07 -20.81
CA TYR A 112 -0.30 2.63 -20.84
C TYR A 112 0.04 2.12 -22.26
N LYS A 113 1.18 1.44 -22.37
CA LYS A 113 1.70 0.81 -23.60
C LYS A 113 1.79 -0.71 -23.49
N GLY A 114 1.70 -1.28 -22.29
CA GLY A 114 1.64 -2.73 -22.13
C GLY A 114 2.11 -3.24 -20.77
N PRO A 115 1.99 -4.56 -20.52
CA PRO A 115 2.27 -5.18 -19.23
C PRO A 115 3.71 -4.99 -18.73
N PHE A 116 4.65 -4.67 -19.63
CA PHE A 116 6.04 -4.41 -19.28
C PHE A 116 6.19 -3.23 -18.32
N GLN A 117 5.30 -2.23 -18.35
CA GLN A 117 5.33 -1.09 -17.42
C GLN A 117 5.05 -1.53 -15.98
N PHE A 118 4.08 -2.42 -15.78
CA PHE A 118 3.79 -2.99 -14.46
C PHE A 118 4.93 -3.88 -13.95
N ARG A 119 5.56 -4.67 -14.83
CA ARG A 119 6.74 -5.48 -14.47
C ARG A 119 7.93 -4.62 -14.07
N ALA A 120 8.22 -3.58 -14.85
CA ALA A 120 9.28 -2.62 -14.55
C ALA A 120 9.03 -1.92 -13.22
N LYS A 121 7.78 -1.54 -12.94
CA LYS A 121 7.34 -0.96 -11.66
C LYS A 121 7.56 -1.90 -10.48
N ASN A 122 7.14 -3.16 -10.56
CA ASN A 122 7.38 -4.14 -9.49
C ASN A 122 8.88 -4.31 -9.23
N LYS A 123 9.68 -4.49 -10.30
CA LYS A 123 11.12 -4.66 -10.20
C LYS A 123 11.79 -3.42 -9.57
N TRP A 124 11.42 -2.22 -10.00
CA TRP A 124 11.98 -0.97 -9.49
C TRP A 124 11.70 -0.81 -7.99
N LEU A 125 10.47 -1.07 -7.54
CA LEU A 125 10.10 -0.99 -6.12
C LEU A 125 10.93 -1.96 -5.27
N VAL A 126 11.06 -3.22 -5.70
CA VAL A 126 11.89 -4.23 -5.01
C VAL A 126 13.36 -3.81 -5.00
N GLU A 127 13.90 -3.32 -6.13
CA GLU A 127 15.29 -2.86 -6.21
C GLU A 127 15.56 -1.66 -5.28
N LYS A 128 14.58 -0.75 -5.12
CA LYS A 128 14.74 0.52 -4.39
C LYS A 128 14.31 0.52 -2.94
N SER A 129 13.67 -0.54 -2.46
CA SER A 129 13.31 -0.70 -1.05
C SER A 129 14.18 -1.74 -0.36
N ASP A 130 14.23 -1.72 0.96
CA ASP A 130 14.96 -2.69 1.78
C ASP A 130 14.10 -3.91 2.14
N GLY A 131 12.78 -3.80 2.01
CA GLY A 131 11.81 -4.89 2.23
C GLY A 131 10.42 -4.49 1.73
N CYS A 132 9.44 -5.38 1.88
CA CYS A 132 8.04 -5.04 1.60
C CYS A 132 7.05 -5.50 2.66
N LEU A 133 5.94 -4.77 2.75
CA LEU A 133 4.72 -5.16 3.45
C LEU A 133 3.63 -5.41 2.42
N ILE A 134 3.01 -6.58 2.46
CA ILE A 134 1.99 -6.99 1.49
C ILE A 134 0.74 -7.45 2.23
N LEU A 135 -0.40 -6.80 1.96
CA LEU A 135 -1.69 -7.36 2.35
C LEU A 135 -2.13 -8.38 1.31
N ILE A 136 -2.03 -9.66 1.66
CA ILE A 136 -2.25 -10.79 0.75
C ILE A 136 -2.62 -12.07 1.52
N ASP A 137 -3.51 -12.84 0.92
CA ASP A 137 -3.73 -14.25 1.18
C ASP A 137 -2.94 -15.06 0.15
N GLU A 138 -2.02 -15.91 0.60
CA GLU A 138 -1.19 -16.73 -0.28
C GLU A 138 -1.99 -17.76 -1.09
N GLU A 139 -3.16 -18.19 -0.60
CA GLU A 139 -4.08 -19.07 -1.32
C GLU A 139 -4.81 -18.33 -2.44
N TYR A 140 -5.12 -17.04 -2.21
CA TYR A 140 -5.86 -16.18 -3.14
C TYR A 140 -5.12 -14.88 -3.47
N PRO A 141 -3.90 -14.93 -4.05
CA PRO A 141 -3.00 -13.78 -4.12
C PRO A 141 -3.43 -12.69 -5.12
N GLY A 142 -4.39 -12.98 -5.99
CA GLY A 142 -4.90 -12.03 -6.98
C GLY A 142 -3.79 -11.40 -7.83
N SER A 143 -3.91 -10.09 -8.06
CA SER A 143 -2.93 -9.29 -8.80
C SER A 143 -1.63 -9.04 -8.03
N ASN A 144 -1.63 -9.17 -6.71
CA ASN A 144 -0.44 -9.00 -5.86
C ASN A 144 0.58 -10.12 -6.08
N ARG A 145 0.16 -11.28 -6.60
CA ARG A 145 1.06 -12.38 -6.96
C ARG A 145 2.27 -11.91 -7.77
N PHE A 146 2.07 -11.00 -8.72
CA PHE A 146 3.16 -10.51 -9.57
C PHE A 146 4.22 -9.73 -8.80
N PHE A 147 3.84 -8.97 -7.78
CA PHE A 147 4.80 -8.26 -6.93
C PHE A 147 5.43 -9.21 -5.91
N TYR A 148 4.64 -10.10 -5.30
CA TYR A 148 5.12 -11.08 -4.33
C TYR A 148 6.19 -12.02 -4.93
N GLU A 149 5.97 -12.50 -6.16
CA GLU A 149 6.94 -13.31 -6.89
C GLU A 149 8.22 -12.54 -7.28
N GLU A 150 8.12 -11.24 -7.55
CA GLU A 150 9.28 -10.40 -7.83
C GLU A 150 10.10 -10.16 -6.55
N ALA A 151 9.42 -9.89 -5.43
CA ALA A 151 10.05 -9.75 -4.12
C ALA A 151 10.80 -11.02 -3.70
N LYS A 152 10.21 -12.21 -3.91
CA LYS A 152 10.88 -13.50 -3.65
C LYS A 152 12.12 -13.74 -4.51
N LYS A 153 12.24 -13.08 -5.66
CA LYS A 153 13.37 -13.18 -6.58
C LYS A 153 14.41 -12.07 -6.40
N ALA A 154 14.26 -11.24 -5.37
CA ALA A 154 15.20 -10.17 -5.07
C ALA A 154 16.63 -10.74 -4.93
N ASN A 155 17.59 -10.13 -5.62
CA ASN A 155 19.00 -10.52 -5.55
C ASN A 155 19.72 -9.84 -4.36
N LYS A 156 19.04 -9.80 -3.21
CA LYS A 156 19.49 -9.22 -1.94
C LYS A 156 18.67 -9.84 -0.81
N ASP A 157 19.15 -9.72 0.42
CA ASP A 157 18.32 -10.00 1.58
C ASP A 157 17.15 -8.99 1.60
N TYR A 158 15.94 -9.50 1.42
CA TYR A 158 14.75 -8.69 1.19
C TYR A 158 13.59 -9.29 2.00
N PRO A 159 13.39 -8.85 3.26
CA PRO A 159 12.30 -9.33 4.08
C PRO A 159 10.95 -9.02 3.44
N ILE A 160 10.08 -10.03 3.43
CA ILE A 160 8.70 -9.93 2.97
C ILE A 160 7.79 -10.11 4.17
N PHE A 161 7.13 -9.02 4.55
CA PHE A 161 6.17 -8.98 5.64
C PHE A 161 4.76 -9.08 5.08
N LEU A 162 3.90 -9.88 5.72
CA LEU A 162 2.53 -10.08 5.29
C LEU A 162 1.54 -9.47 6.30
N ILE A 163 0.42 -8.97 5.78
CA ILE A 163 -0.84 -8.82 6.51
C ILE A 163 -1.79 -9.81 5.87
N THR A 164 -2.13 -10.86 6.61
CA THR A 164 -3.00 -11.96 6.18
C THR A 164 -4.44 -11.70 6.61
N PRO A 165 -5.42 -12.46 6.10
CA PRO A 165 -6.79 -12.40 6.61
C PRO A 165 -6.89 -12.64 8.13
N MET A 166 -6.07 -13.53 8.68
CA MET A 166 -6.02 -13.80 10.12
C MET A 166 -5.56 -12.56 10.91
N ASP A 167 -4.54 -11.84 10.41
CA ASP A 167 -4.10 -10.59 11.04
C ASP A 167 -5.20 -9.52 11.04
N LEU A 168 -6.08 -9.53 10.03
CA LEU A 168 -7.24 -8.63 9.99
C LEU A 168 -8.32 -9.05 10.98
N ASP A 169 -8.58 -10.35 11.13
CA ASP A 169 -9.53 -10.87 12.12
C ASP A 169 -9.07 -10.54 13.55
N ASP A 170 -7.77 -10.73 13.84
CA ASP A 170 -7.16 -10.36 15.12
C ASP A 170 -7.29 -8.85 15.38
N MET A 171 -7.09 -8.02 14.35
CA MET A 171 -7.29 -6.57 14.44
C MET A 171 -8.74 -6.20 14.75
N VAL A 172 -9.73 -6.94 14.25
CA VAL A 172 -11.14 -6.70 14.61
C VAL A 172 -11.37 -6.92 16.10
N GLU A 173 -10.82 -8.00 16.65
CA GLU A 173 -10.96 -8.32 18.07
C GLU A 173 -10.24 -7.31 18.96
N GLU A 174 -9.03 -6.87 18.58
CA GLU A 174 -8.33 -5.79 19.29
C GLU A 174 -9.15 -4.49 19.32
N LEU A 175 -9.68 -4.05 18.17
CA LEU A 175 -10.50 -2.83 18.11
C LEU A 175 -11.77 -2.93 18.96
N ARG A 176 -12.40 -4.12 19.03
CA ARG A 176 -13.56 -4.37 19.90
C ARG A 176 -13.22 -4.33 21.38
N MET A 177 -12.03 -4.77 21.76
CA MET A 177 -11.57 -4.73 23.15
C MET A 177 -11.26 -3.31 23.61
N ASP A 178 -10.68 -2.49 22.73
CA ASP A 178 -10.32 -1.10 23.01
C ASP A 178 -11.56 -0.18 23.01
N ASP A 179 -12.55 -0.46 22.17
CA ASP A 179 -13.82 0.27 22.13
C ASP A 179 -15.01 -0.72 21.96
N PRO A 180 -15.67 -1.11 23.06
CA PRO A 180 -16.80 -2.04 23.02
C PRO A 180 -18.01 -1.56 22.20
N ASP A 181 -18.11 -0.25 21.94
CA ASP A 181 -19.18 0.36 21.16
C ASP A 181 -18.80 0.62 19.69
N TYR A 182 -17.59 0.24 19.25
CA TYR A 182 -17.05 0.54 17.91
C TYR A 182 -17.94 0.11 16.74
N TRP A 183 -18.79 -0.91 16.95
CA TRP A 183 -19.70 -1.47 15.94
C TRP A 183 -21.20 -1.26 16.24
N ASN A 184 -21.55 -0.54 17.30
CA ASN A 184 -22.94 -0.27 17.70
C ASN A 184 -23.56 0.93 16.96
#